data_AF-A0A9E4LFW4-F1
#
_entry.id   AF-A0A9E4LFW4-F1
#
_cell.length_a   1.000
_cell.length_b   1.000
_cell.length_c   1.000
_cell.angle_alpha   90.00
_cell.angle_beta   90.00
_cell.angle_gamma   90.00
#
_symmetry.space_group_name_H-M   'P 1'
#
loop_
_entity.id
_entity.type
_entity.pdbx_description
1 polymer ?
#
loop_
_entity_poly.entity_id
_entity_poly.type
_entity_poly.pdbx_seq_one_letter_code
_entity_poly.pdbx_strand_id
1 'polypeptide(L)'
;MPFLRRTRDIKLLDALDELERTSIEDVVWRVVREGSNPLAGSASGGRWDTGEFDVLYTSFEPDGALAEMYFHLSRQPVFPSKVRFTANEISIKTHNTLKFANLQALVPLGVVASEYTGILYEKTREIADAAHFLGFDGIISPNARWRCLNLALFPDRLTHEDLVLTSASIVDWGKWNG
;
A
#
# COMPACT_ATOMS: atom_id res chain seq x y z
N MET A 1 22.57 17.48 -3.37
CA MET A 1 23.30 16.20 -3.18
C MET A 1 22.67 15.20 -4.14
N PRO A 2 23.39 14.68 -5.15
CA PRO A 2 22.84 13.62 -5.97
C PRO A 2 22.81 12.35 -5.11
N PHE A 3 21.62 11.75 -4.95
CA PHE A 3 21.50 10.44 -4.29
C PHE A 3 22.32 9.44 -5.12
N LEU A 4 23.36 8.85 -4.50
CA LEU A 4 24.02 7.67 -5.02
C LEU A 4 22.93 6.60 -5.17
N ARG A 5 22.58 6.27 -6.41
CA ARG A 5 21.67 5.17 -6.73
C ARG A 5 22.27 3.91 -6.11
N ARG A 6 21.73 3.44 -4.99
CA ARG A 6 22.20 2.19 -4.37
C ARG A 6 22.02 1.08 -5.41
N THR A 7 23.07 0.31 -5.65
CA THR A 7 22.95 -0.91 -6.44
C THR A 7 21.95 -1.84 -5.75
N ARG A 8 20.93 -2.26 -6.49
CA ARG A 8 19.92 -3.22 -5.99
C ARG A 8 20.58 -4.54 -5.65
N ASP A 9 20.12 -5.18 -4.57
CA ASP A 9 20.59 -6.50 -4.17
C ASP A 9 20.14 -7.54 -5.21
N ILE A 10 21.11 -8.14 -5.91
CA ILE A 10 20.86 -9.14 -6.96
C ILE A 10 20.11 -10.34 -6.38
N LYS A 11 20.42 -10.76 -5.13
CA LYS A 11 19.74 -11.90 -4.51
C LYS A 11 18.27 -11.61 -4.25
N LEU A 12 17.95 -10.35 -3.92
CA LEU A 12 16.56 -9.93 -3.75
C LEU A 12 15.83 -9.91 -5.10
N LEU A 13 16.48 -9.42 -6.15
CA LEU A 13 15.91 -9.43 -7.50
C LEU A 13 15.61 -10.85 -7.97
N ASP A 14 16.58 -11.76 -7.86
CA ASP A 14 16.40 -13.16 -8.24
C ASP A 14 15.27 -13.81 -7.42
N ALA A 15 15.25 -13.59 -6.11
CA ALA A 15 14.21 -14.14 -5.24
C ALA A 15 12.81 -13.60 -5.57
N LEU A 16 12.67 -12.34 -5.99
CA LEU A 16 11.38 -11.78 -6.38
C LEU A 16 10.93 -12.22 -7.78
N ASP A 17 11.87 -12.40 -8.72
CA ASP A 17 11.54 -12.86 -10.08
C ASP A 17 11.08 -14.32 -10.11
N GLU A 18 11.53 -15.13 -9.15
CA GLU A 18 11.05 -16.50 -8.93
C GLU A 18 9.61 -16.57 -8.36
N LEU A 19 9.08 -15.48 -7.80
CA LEU A 19 7.74 -15.47 -7.23
C LEU A 19 6.65 -15.35 -8.30
N GLU A 20 5.49 -15.92 -8.01
CA GLU A 20 4.34 -15.89 -8.91
C GLU A 20 3.84 -14.45 -9.14
N ARG A 21 3.72 -14.09 -10.43
CA ARG A 21 3.08 -12.85 -10.88
C ARG A 21 1.57 -13.09 -10.93
N THR A 22 0.84 -12.45 -10.02
CA THR A 22 -0.61 -12.67 -9.90
C THR A 22 -1.37 -11.58 -10.65
N SER A 23 -2.35 -11.97 -11.47
CA SER A 23 -3.35 -11.06 -12.03
C SER A 23 -4.60 -11.05 -11.15
N ILE A 24 -5.14 -9.87 -10.84
CA ILE A 24 -6.28 -9.72 -9.93
C ILE A 24 -7.23 -8.66 -10.47
N GLU A 25 -8.51 -9.02 -10.50
CA GLU A 25 -9.65 -8.11 -10.68
C GLU A 25 -10.49 -8.17 -9.41
N ASP A 26 -10.51 -7.09 -8.64
CA ASP A 26 -11.18 -7.04 -7.34
C ASP A 26 -11.57 -5.61 -6.96
N VAL A 27 -12.17 -5.44 -5.79
CA VAL A 27 -12.50 -4.16 -5.18
C VAL A 27 -11.60 -3.90 -3.99
N VAL A 28 -11.02 -2.70 -3.94
CA VAL A 28 -10.21 -2.23 -2.82
C VAL A 28 -10.71 -0.88 -2.31
N TRP A 29 -10.29 -0.55 -1.09
CA TRP A 29 -10.74 0.59 -0.34
C TRP A 29 -9.58 1.53 -0.05
N ARG A 30 -9.82 2.83 -0.22
CA ARG A 30 -8.89 3.89 0.19
C ARG A 30 -9.61 5.00 0.91
N VAL A 31 -9.06 5.41 2.06
CA VAL A 31 -9.54 6.58 2.78
C VAL A 31 -8.68 7.78 2.44
N VAL A 32 -9.29 8.87 1.99
CA VAL A 32 -8.61 10.15 1.76
C VAL A 32 -9.41 11.30 2.37
N ARG A 33 -8.76 12.46 2.52
CA ARG A 33 -9.46 13.68 2.91
C ARG A 33 -10.45 14.09 1.82
N GLU A 34 -11.64 14.53 2.21
CA GLU A 34 -12.67 15.05 1.29
C GLU A 34 -12.08 16.12 0.36
N GLY A 35 -12.34 15.98 -0.95
CA GLY A 35 -11.79 16.83 -2.00
C GLY A 35 -10.43 16.39 -2.57
N SER A 36 -9.78 15.37 -2.00
CA SER A 36 -8.56 14.77 -2.57
C SER A 36 -8.91 13.78 -3.69
N ASN A 37 -8.02 13.61 -4.67
CA ASN A 37 -8.17 12.56 -5.68
C ASN A 37 -7.83 11.17 -5.07
N PRO A 38 -8.80 10.24 -4.96
CA PRO A 38 -8.56 8.93 -4.37
C PRO A 38 -7.72 7.99 -5.25
N LEU A 39 -7.52 8.31 -6.53
CA LEU A 39 -6.69 7.51 -7.45
C LEU A 39 -5.25 8.04 -7.57
N ALA A 40 -4.94 9.19 -6.97
CA ALA A 40 -3.61 9.77 -7.01
C ALA A 40 -2.65 9.03 -6.06
N GLY A 41 -1.58 8.44 -6.60
CA GLY A 41 -0.46 7.96 -5.82
C GLY A 41 0.37 9.10 -5.22
N SER A 42 1.31 8.76 -4.35
CA SER A 42 2.30 9.70 -3.84
C SER A 42 3.59 9.01 -3.45
N ALA A 43 4.72 9.68 -3.68
CA ALA A 43 6.05 9.33 -3.16
C ALA A 43 6.30 10.01 -1.79
N SER A 44 5.46 9.74 -0.79
CA SER A 44 5.50 10.40 0.53
C SER A 44 6.32 9.67 1.59
N GLY A 45 6.91 8.52 1.25
CA GLY A 45 7.81 7.75 2.11
C GLY A 45 7.10 6.76 3.04
N GLY A 46 6.15 5.99 2.51
CA GLY A 46 5.46 4.90 3.23
C GLY A 46 6.29 3.61 3.42
N ARG A 47 5.60 2.52 3.77
CA ARG A 47 6.19 1.18 4.01
C ARG A 47 6.77 0.57 2.74
N TRP A 48 6.07 0.72 1.62
CA TRP A 48 6.40 0.19 0.30
C TRP A 48 6.81 1.31 -0.68
N ASP A 49 7.29 2.43 -0.15
CA ASP A 49 7.56 3.65 -0.92
C ASP A 49 8.94 4.19 -0.53
N THR A 50 9.80 4.29 -1.53
CA THR A 50 11.18 4.78 -1.41
C THR A 50 11.30 6.29 -1.58
N GLY A 51 10.26 6.96 -2.06
CA GLY A 51 10.28 8.34 -2.51
C GLY A 51 10.69 8.51 -3.99
N GLU A 52 11.04 7.43 -4.71
CA GLU A 52 11.48 7.50 -6.11
C GLU A 52 10.34 7.31 -7.12
N PHE A 53 9.23 6.69 -6.71
CA PHE A 53 8.04 6.46 -7.52
C PHE A 53 6.78 6.63 -6.66
N ASP A 54 5.66 6.92 -7.31
CA ASP A 54 4.38 7.08 -6.61
C ASP A 54 3.82 5.72 -6.18
N VAL A 55 3.27 5.67 -4.98
CA VAL A 55 2.57 4.49 -4.46
C VAL A 55 1.15 4.86 -4.06
N LEU A 56 0.20 4.02 -4.45
CA LEU A 56 -1.21 4.13 -4.11
C LEU A 56 -1.56 3.02 -3.12
N TYR A 57 -1.74 3.38 -1.84
CA TYR A 57 -2.08 2.45 -0.78
C TYR A 57 -3.58 2.22 -0.68
N THR A 58 -3.99 0.96 -0.70
CA THR A 58 -5.38 0.51 -0.54
C THR A 58 -5.45 -0.73 0.35
N SER A 59 -6.67 -1.11 0.74
CA SER A 59 -6.99 -2.30 1.54
C SER A 59 -8.06 -3.12 0.83
N PHE A 60 -8.01 -4.45 0.92
CA PHE A 60 -9.10 -5.30 0.40
C PHE A 60 -10.39 -5.20 1.23
N GLU A 61 -10.31 -4.64 2.45
CA GLU A 61 -11.47 -4.42 3.30
C GLU A 61 -11.60 -2.93 3.67
N PRO A 62 -12.84 -2.40 3.79
CA PRO A 62 -13.09 -1.03 4.19
C PRO A 62 -12.52 -0.72 5.57
N ASP A 63 -12.72 -1.64 6.53
CA ASP A 63 -12.20 -1.48 7.89
C ASP A 63 -10.67 -1.49 7.94
N GLY A 64 -10.01 -2.22 7.04
CA GLY A 64 -8.55 -2.16 6.90
C GLY A 64 -8.05 -0.78 6.45
N ALA A 65 -8.75 -0.13 5.52
CA ALA A 65 -8.42 1.23 5.10
C ALA A 65 -8.70 2.27 6.19
N LEU A 66 -9.81 2.10 6.92
CA LEU A 66 -10.18 2.94 8.06
C LEU A 66 -9.17 2.80 9.20
N ALA A 67 -8.74 1.58 9.54
CA ALA A 67 -7.78 1.32 10.59
C ALA A 67 -6.41 1.96 10.32
N GLU A 68 -5.92 1.88 9.08
CA GLU A 68 -4.67 2.55 8.68
C GLU A 68 -4.79 4.08 8.82
N MET A 69 -5.87 4.67 8.30
CA MET A 69 -6.09 6.11 8.41
C MET A 69 -6.26 6.55 9.88
N TYR A 70 -7.04 5.82 10.66
CA TYR A 70 -7.24 6.10 12.09
C TYR A 70 -5.92 6.06 12.86
N PHE A 71 -5.06 5.08 12.60
CA PHE A 71 -3.72 4.99 13.17
C PHE A 71 -2.87 6.23 12.84
N HIS A 72 -2.92 6.72 11.60
CA HIS A 72 -2.20 7.94 11.22
C HIS A 72 -2.76 9.21 11.89
N LEU A 73 -4.09 9.34 11.98
CA LEU A 73 -4.73 10.49 12.61
C LEU A 73 -4.50 10.53 14.13
N SER A 74 -4.53 9.38 14.79
CA SER A 74 -4.34 9.25 16.25
C SER A 74 -2.93 9.61 16.71
N ARG A 75 -1.96 9.67 15.78
CA ARG A 75 -0.58 10.10 16.05
C ARG A 75 -0.40 11.61 15.99
N GLN A 76 -1.39 12.35 15.48
CA GLN A 76 -1.35 13.81 15.48
C GLN A 76 -1.63 14.32 16.90
N PRO A 77 -1.07 15.47 17.31
CA PRO A 77 -1.31 16.03 18.64
C PRO A 77 -2.80 16.26 18.95
N VAL A 78 -3.61 16.47 17.90
CA VAL A 78 -5.06 16.65 17.99
C VAL A 78 -5.71 15.86 16.86
N PHE A 79 -6.66 14.99 17.19
CA PHE A 79 -7.46 14.30 16.19
C PHE A 79 -8.28 15.34 15.40
N PRO A 80 -8.20 15.37 14.06
CA PRO A 80 -8.82 16.43 13.28
C PRO A 80 -10.34 16.27 13.25
N SER A 81 -11.04 17.06 14.06
CA SER A 81 -12.51 17.02 14.17
C SER A 81 -13.27 17.77 13.08
N LYS A 82 -12.61 18.70 12.38
CA LYS A 82 -13.20 19.50 11.29
C LYS A 82 -12.89 18.98 9.89
N VAL A 83 -11.97 18.03 9.77
CA VAL A 83 -11.58 17.46 8.49
C VAL A 83 -12.45 16.24 8.21
N ARG A 84 -13.13 16.25 7.07
CA ARG A 84 -13.91 15.12 6.59
C ARG A 84 -13.02 14.20 5.76
N PHE A 85 -13.30 12.91 5.86
CA PHE A 85 -12.64 11.87 5.09
C PHE A 85 -13.70 11.08 4.33
N THR A 86 -13.33 10.59 3.16
CA THR A 86 -14.17 9.69 2.37
C THR A 86 -13.51 8.32 2.31
N ALA A 87 -14.29 7.26 2.52
CA ALA A 87 -13.92 5.90 2.18
C ALA A 87 -14.35 5.67 0.73
N ASN A 88 -13.38 5.35 -0.12
CA ASN A 88 -13.55 5.27 -1.56
C ASN A 88 -13.37 3.81 -1.97
N GLU A 89 -14.34 3.30 -2.70
CA GLU A 89 -14.33 1.97 -3.29
C GLU A 89 -13.76 2.08 -4.70
N ILE A 90 -12.76 1.27 -5.00
CA ILE A 90 -12.00 1.32 -6.24
C ILE A 90 -12.01 -0.08 -6.84
N SER A 91 -12.61 -0.23 -8.01
CA SER A 91 -12.42 -1.42 -8.84
C SER A 91 -11.02 -1.38 -9.42
N ILE A 92 -10.28 -2.48 -9.22
CA ILE A 92 -8.90 -2.61 -9.69
C ILE A 92 -8.77 -3.76 -10.66
N LYS A 93 -7.85 -3.61 -11.60
CA LYS A 93 -7.33 -4.66 -12.46
C LYS A 93 -5.81 -4.58 -12.45
N THR A 94 -5.18 -5.68 -12.08
CA THR A 94 -3.72 -5.83 -12.07
C THR A 94 -3.33 -7.07 -12.85
N HIS A 95 -2.13 -7.03 -13.41
CA HIS A 95 -1.61 -8.05 -14.31
C HIS A 95 -0.41 -8.78 -13.71
N ASN A 96 0.50 -8.03 -13.08
CA ASN A 96 1.76 -8.52 -12.54
C ASN A 96 1.92 -8.04 -11.09
N THR A 97 1.04 -8.49 -10.21
CA THR A 97 1.10 -8.12 -8.79
C THR A 97 1.84 -9.19 -7.99
N LEU A 98 2.76 -8.72 -7.13
CA LEU A 98 3.48 -9.56 -6.19
C LEU A 98 2.61 -9.85 -4.98
N LYS A 99 2.47 -11.12 -4.59
CA LYS A 99 1.56 -11.51 -3.51
C LYS A 99 2.25 -12.15 -2.32
N PHE A 100 2.14 -11.49 -1.16
CA PHE A 100 2.51 -12.05 0.14
C PHE A 100 1.25 -12.35 0.97
N ALA A 101 0.89 -13.64 1.04
CA ALA A 101 -0.34 -14.08 1.71
C ALA A 101 -0.32 -13.87 3.24
N ASN A 102 0.87 -13.86 3.85
CA ASN A 102 1.06 -13.69 5.29
C ASN A 102 2.48 -13.17 5.57
N LEU A 103 2.77 -12.84 6.83
CA LEU A 103 4.08 -12.33 7.24
C LEU A 103 5.19 -13.35 7.04
N GLN A 104 4.89 -14.64 7.12
CA GLN A 104 5.88 -15.71 6.95
C GLN A 104 6.44 -15.72 5.52
N ALA A 105 5.65 -15.33 4.51
CA ALA A 105 6.12 -15.19 3.13
C ALA A 105 7.18 -14.07 2.95
N LEU A 106 7.23 -13.10 3.87
CA LEU A 106 8.18 -12.00 3.84
C LEU A 106 9.49 -12.31 4.59
N VAL A 107 9.48 -13.29 5.49
CA VAL A 107 10.66 -13.65 6.31
C VAL A 107 11.86 -14.08 5.47
N PRO A 108 11.73 -14.93 4.42
CA PRO A 108 12.84 -15.27 3.53
C PRO A 108 13.48 -14.07 2.83
N LEU A 109 12.71 -12.99 2.64
CA LEU A 109 13.18 -11.74 2.05
C LEU A 109 13.83 -10.80 3.07
N GLY A 110 14.06 -11.26 4.31
CA GLY A 110 14.69 -10.47 5.37
C GLY A 110 13.74 -9.59 6.17
N VAL A 111 12.42 -9.80 6.07
CA VAL A 111 11.45 -9.11 6.93
C VAL A 111 11.37 -9.76 8.30
N VAL A 112 11.64 -8.95 9.33
CA VAL A 112 11.50 -9.38 10.73
C VAL A 112 10.03 -9.24 11.14
N ALA A 113 9.33 -10.37 11.27
CA ALA A 113 7.89 -10.39 11.55
C ALA A 113 7.49 -9.62 12.82
N SER A 114 8.31 -9.64 13.87
CA SER A 114 8.07 -8.90 15.12
C SER A 114 8.16 -7.39 14.95
N GLU A 115 8.84 -6.89 13.92
CA GLU A 115 9.01 -5.46 13.63
C GLU A 115 8.03 -4.95 12.58
N TYR A 116 7.27 -5.86 11.95
CA TYR A 116 6.39 -5.50 10.82
C TYR A 116 5.32 -4.48 11.20
N THR A 117 4.82 -4.51 12.44
CA THR A 117 3.83 -3.53 12.92
C THR A 117 4.44 -2.14 13.14
N GLY A 118 5.77 -2.01 13.13
CA GLY A 118 6.49 -0.74 13.16
C GLY A 118 6.15 0.20 12.00
N ILE A 119 6.61 1.45 12.08
CA ILE A 119 6.16 2.54 11.17
C ILE A 119 6.88 2.47 9.82
N LEU A 120 8.20 2.23 9.82
CA LEU A 120 9.02 2.19 8.62
C LEU A 120 10.00 1.02 8.74
N TYR A 121 10.03 0.17 7.73
CA TYR A 121 10.98 -0.93 7.68
C TYR A 121 11.77 -0.81 6.37
N GLU A 122 13.08 -0.58 6.48
CA GLU A 122 13.92 -0.36 5.28
C GLU A 122 13.80 -1.52 4.31
N LYS A 123 13.65 -2.75 4.79
CA LYS A 123 13.51 -3.91 3.91
C LYS A 123 12.24 -3.90 3.06
N THR A 124 11.10 -3.42 3.57
CA THR A 124 9.88 -3.36 2.73
C THR A 124 10.05 -2.33 1.62
N ARG A 125 10.82 -1.27 1.85
CA ARG A 125 11.19 -0.30 0.81
C ARG A 125 12.15 -0.89 -0.22
N GLU A 126 13.14 -1.68 0.20
CA GLU A 126 14.02 -2.42 -0.73
C GLU A 126 13.24 -3.42 -1.58
N ILE A 127 12.29 -4.15 -0.98
CA ILE A 127 11.40 -5.07 -1.71
C ILE A 127 10.52 -4.29 -2.69
N ALA A 128 9.96 -3.14 -2.30
CA ALA A 128 9.17 -2.31 -3.20
C ALA A 128 9.97 -1.82 -4.41
N ASP A 129 11.18 -1.33 -4.18
CA ASP A 129 12.07 -0.87 -5.25
C ASP A 129 12.46 -2.02 -6.20
N ALA A 130 12.76 -3.19 -5.66
CA ALA A 130 13.05 -4.38 -6.44
C ALA A 130 11.83 -4.84 -7.27
N ALA A 131 10.63 -4.87 -6.67
CA ALA A 131 9.39 -5.22 -7.37
C ALA A 131 9.06 -4.22 -8.49
N HIS A 132 9.15 -2.91 -8.22
CA HIS A 132 8.94 -1.87 -9.22
C HIS A 132 9.93 -2.00 -10.38
N PHE A 133 11.20 -2.28 -10.08
CA PHE A 133 12.24 -2.51 -11.09
C PHE A 133 11.97 -3.74 -11.96
N LEU A 134 11.47 -4.84 -11.39
CA LEU A 134 11.09 -6.07 -12.10
C LEU A 134 9.76 -5.97 -12.87
N GLY A 135 9.14 -4.79 -12.87
CA GLY A 135 7.93 -4.50 -13.64
C GLY A 135 6.65 -5.05 -13.02
N PHE A 136 6.65 -5.34 -11.70
CA PHE A 136 5.40 -5.58 -11.00
C PHE A 136 4.56 -4.28 -10.98
N ASP A 137 3.23 -4.41 -10.94
CA ASP A 137 2.28 -3.29 -10.91
C ASP A 137 1.71 -3.02 -9.50
N GLY A 138 2.00 -3.91 -8.55
CA GLY A 138 1.66 -3.72 -7.16
C GLY A 138 2.20 -4.83 -6.26
N ILE A 139 1.99 -4.63 -4.95
CA ILE A 139 2.35 -5.57 -3.90
C ILE A 139 1.14 -5.78 -2.97
N ILE A 140 0.70 -7.04 -2.87
CA ILE A 140 -0.22 -7.48 -1.84
C ILE A 140 0.57 -7.89 -0.62
N SER A 141 0.20 -7.34 0.53
CA SER A 141 0.88 -7.61 1.79
C SER A 141 -0.11 -7.66 2.96
N PRO A 142 0.24 -8.30 4.08
CA PRO A 142 -0.58 -8.24 5.29
C PRO A 142 -0.77 -6.80 5.76
N ASN A 143 -2.00 -6.45 6.11
CA ASN A 143 -2.29 -5.18 6.77
C ASN A 143 -1.69 -5.20 8.18
N ALA A 144 -1.08 -4.08 8.60
CA ALA A 144 -0.37 -3.99 9.86
C ALA A 144 -1.27 -3.61 11.05
N ARG A 145 -2.54 -3.29 10.80
CA ARG A 145 -3.51 -2.68 11.73
C ARG A 145 -4.84 -3.43 11.80
N TRP A 146 -5.17 -4.21 10.77
CA TRP A 146 -6.41 -4.95 10.63
C TRP A 146 -6.15 -6.35 10.09
N ARG A 147 -7.05 -7.31 10.34
CA ARG A 147 -6.87 -8.71 9.90
C ARG A 147 -7.31 -8.91 8.45
N CYS A 148 -6.69 -8.16 7.54
CA CYS A 148 -6.91 -8.24 6.10
C CYS A 148 -5.59 -8.11 5.31
N LEU A 149 -5.69 -8.08 3.99
CA LEU A 149 -4.59 -7.73 3.11
C LEU A 149 -4.69 -6.27 2.65
N ASN A 150 -3.54 -5.66 2.41
CA ASN A 150 -3.40 -4.38 1.72
C ASN A 150 -2.84 -4.61 0.32
N LEU A 151 -3.11 -3.64 -0.55
CA LEU A 151 -2.55 -3.58 -1.88
C LEU A 151 -1.86 -2.22 -2.06
N ALA A 152 -0.55 -2.25 -2.27
CA ALA A 152 0.24 -1.08 -2.66
C ALA A 152 0.42 -1.11 -4.18
N LEU A 153 -0.28 -0.25 -4.89
CA LEU A 153 -0.23 -0.15 -6.36
C LEU A 153 0.87 0.82 -6.78
N PHE A 154 1.48 0.54 -7.94
CA PHE A 154 2.40 1.44 -8.63
C PHE A 154 1.67 2.09 -9.81
N PRO A 155 1.13 3.31 -9.65
CA PRO A 155 0.22 3.89 -10.64
C PRO A 155 0.87 4.17 -11.99
N ASP A 156 2.19 4.29 -12.05
CA ASP A 156 2.95 4.45 -13.29
C ASP A 156 2.99 3.16 -14.14
N ARG A 157 2.53 2.02 -13.58
CA ARG A 157 2.38 0.72 -14.26
C ARG A 157 0.94 0.40 -14.64
N LEU A 158 0.01 1.29 -14.32
CA LEU A 158 -1.43 1.08 -14.48
C LEU A 158 -2.02 2.17 -15.38
N THR A 159 -3.14 1.84 -16.02
CA THR A 159 -3.90 2.77 -16.84
C THR A 159 -5.15 3.25 -16.11
N HIS A 160 -5.84 4.22 -16.70
CA HIS A 160 -7.12 4.71 -16.19
C HIS A 160 -8.26 3.68 -16.29
N GLU A 161 -8.11 2.63 -17.11
CA GLU A 161 -9.07 1.52 -17.18
C GLU A 161 -8.85 0.51 -16.05
N ASP A 162 -7.62 0.46 -15.52
CA ASP A 162 -7.25 -0.47 -14.46
C ASP A 162 -7.69 0.00 -13.07
N LEU A 163 -8.00 1.30 -12.91
CA LEU A 163 -8.38 1.92 -11.64
C LEU A 163 -9.64 2.76 -11.81
N VAL A 164 -10.78 2.25 -11.35
CA VAL A 164 -12.07 2.92 -11.49
C VAL A 164 -12.68 3.16 -10.11
N LEU A 165 -12.91 4.43 -9.77
CA LEU A 165 -13.66 4.81 -8.57
C LEU A 165 -15.14 4.42 -8.75
N THR A 166 -15.63 3.49 -7.93
CA THR A 166 -17.00 2.97 -8.04
C THR A 166 -17.95 3.63 -7.06
N SER A 167 -17.49 3.93 -5.84
CA SER A 167 -18.32 4.58 -4.81
C SER A 167 -17.46 5.38 -3.82
N ALA A 168 -18.11 6.32 -3.12
CA ALA A 168 -17.49 7.08 -2.04
C ALA A 168 -18.51 7.36 -0.94
N SER A 169 -18.10 7.19 0.31
CA SER A 169 -18.93 7.47 1.49
C SER A 169 -18.16 8.29 2.52
N ILE A 170 -18.86 9.17 3.24
CA ILE A 170 -18.25 9.98 4.30
C ILE A 170 -17.97 9.07 5.50
N VAL A 171 -16.74 9.15 6.02
CA VAL A 171 -16.34 8.42 7.22
C VAL A 171 -16.90 9.11 8.47
N ASP A 172 -17.60 8.33 9.28
CA ASP A 172 -18.06 8.73 10.61
C ASP A 172 -17.19 8.07 11.68
N TRP A 173 -16.11 8.76 12.07
CA TRP A 173 -15.17 8.27 13.08
C TRP A 173 -15.82 8.02 14.45
N GLY A 174 -16.95 8.67 14.75
CA GLY A 174 -17.67 8.47 16.02
C GLY A 174 -18.49 7.19 16.07
N LYS A 175 -18.77 6.57 14.92
CA LYS A 175 -19.50 5.30 14.81
C LYS A 175 -18.60 4.10 14.48
N TRP A 176 -17.36 4.35 14.08
CA TRP A 176 -16.40 3.29 13.78
C TRP A 176 -15.78 2.76 15.07
N ASN A 177 -15.91 1.46 15.33
CA ASN A 177 -15.62 0.87 16.64
C ASN A 177 -14.26 0.15 16.73
N GLY A 178 -13.42 0.22 15.69
CA GLY A 178 -12.24 -0.64 15.58
C GLY A 178 -12.70 -2.07 15.51
#